data_AF-A0A1Q6LBD6-F1
#
_entry.id   AF-A0A1Q6LBD6-F1
#
_cell.length_a   1.000
_cell.length_b   1.000
_cell.length_c   1.000
_cell.angle_alpha   90.00
_cell.angle_beta   90.00
_cell.angle_gamma   90.00
#
_symmetry.space_group_name_H-M   'P 1'
#
loop_
_entity.id
_entity.type
_entity.pdbx_description
1 polymer ?
#
loop_
_entity_poly.entity_id
_entity_poly.type
_entity_poly.pdbx_seq_one_letter_code
_entity_poly.pdbx_strand_id
1 'polypeptide(L)'
;MQIYIIKYVLEQAPEEMEFFNKFIEPGLIERLENIINNEFERITYTKAIELLTPHKEQFKYPVEWGIGLQTEHERFLTEKIYKKPVFVTGYPAGTTAFYMRLNEDEKTVAAMDLLVPGVGEIIGGSQREERYDVLKEKIHKLGMKEEDYAWYLDTRILKKKL
;
A
#
# COMPACT_ATOMS: atom_id res chain seq x y z
N MET A 1 5.69 -3.22 13.50
CA MET A 1 6.28 -1.86 13.41
C MET A 1 5.25 -0.78 13.72
N GLN A 2 4.17 -0.61 12.93
CA GLN A 2 3.23 0.50 13.18
C GLN A 2 2.58 0.49 14.57
N ILE A 3 2.07 -0.66 15.02
CA ILE A 3 1.53 -0.81 16.38
C ILE A 3 2.54 -0.38 17.45
N TYR A 4 3.82 -0.69 17.26
CA TYR A 4 4.87 -0.31 18.20
C TYR A 4 5.08 1.20 18.23
N ILE A 5 5.18 1.86 17.07
CA ILE A 5 5.37 3.31 16.99
C ILE A 5 4.20 4.06 17.62
N ILE A 6 2.96 3.63 17.33
CA ILE A 6 1.76 4.27 17.91
C ILE A 6 1.76 4.11 19.43
N LYS A 7 2.01 2.90 19.95
CA LYS A 7 2.11 2.67 21.40
C LYS A 7 3.19 3.52 22.03
N TYR A 8 4.38 3.56 21.41
CA TYR A 8 5.49 4.34 21.90
C TYR A 8 5.14 5.83 22.00
N VAL A 9 4.50 6.42 20.99
CA VAL A 9 4.10 7.84 21.04
C VAL A 9 3.04 8.08 22.11
N LEU A 10 2.04 7.21 22.24
CA LEU A 10 1.01 7.33 23.29
C LEU A 10 1.60 7.22 24.70
N GLU A 11 2.63 6.38 24.88
CA GLU A 11 3.31 6.18 26.17
C GLU A 11 4.31 7.30 26.50
N GLN A 12 5.03 7.82 25.50
CA GLN A 12 6.14 8.75 25.71
C GLN A 12 5.75 10.24 25.58
N ALA A 13 4.61 10.55 24.95
CA ALA A 13 4.13 11.92 24.75
C ALA A 13 2.63 12.07 25.11
N PRO A 14 2.18 11.64 26.31
CA PRO A 14 0.76 11.63 26.65
C PRO A 14 0.13 13.03 26.70
N GLU A 15 0.88 14.05 27.15
CA GLU A 15 0.38 15.43 27.25
C GLU A 15 0.12 16.04 25.87
N GLU A 16 1.06 15.87 24.92
CA GLU A 16 0.88 16.30 23.53
C GLU A 16 -0.27 15.56 22.86
N MET A 17 -0.40 14.25 23.09
CA MET A 17 -1.48 13.45 22.52
C MET A 17 -2.85 13.88 23.07
N GLU A 18 -2.95 14.20 24.37
CA GLU A 18 -4.17 14.75 24.95
C GLU A 18 -4.49 16.13 24.37
N PHE A 19 -3.47 16.99 24.21
CA PHE A 19 -3.62 18.30 23.57
C PHE A 19 -4.16 18.16 22.14
N PHE A 20 -3.56 17.31 21.31
CA PHE A 20 -4.01 17.06 19.95
C PHE A 20 -5.44 16.52 19.91
N ASN A 21 -5.75 15.55 20.76
CA ASN A 21 -7.09 14.98 20.85
C ASN A 21 -8.15 16.01 21.27
N LYS A 22 -7.79 16.98 22.11
CA LYS A 22 -8.74 17.99 22.59
C LYS A 22 -8.93 19.15 21.62
N PHE A 23 -7.85 19.62 20.99
CA PHE A 23 -7.84 20.91 20.31
C PHE A 23 -7.62 20.84 18.80
N ILE A 24 -7.00 19.78 18.29
CA ILE A 24 -6.65 19.67 16.87
C ILE A 24 -7.55 18.65 16.17
N GLU A 25 -7.69 17.46 16.75
CA GLU A 25 -8.46 16.38 16.16
C GLU A 25 -9.18 15.54 17.22
N PRO A 26 -10.43 15.93 17.58
CA PRO A 26 -11.29 15.15 18.45
C PRO A 26 -11.47 13.71 17.95
N GLY A 27 -11.17 12.73 18.80
CA GLY A 27 -11.24 11.30 18.49
C GLY A 27 -9.93 10.69 17.98
N LEU A 28 -8.84 11.46 17.94
CA LEU A 28 -7.52 10.97 17.57
C LEU A 28 -7.08 9.76 18.41
N ILE A 29 -7.18 9.84 19.74
CA ILE A 29 -6.72 8.75 20.62
C ILE A 29 -7.55 7.48 20.37
N GLU A 30 -8.88 7.60 20.30
CA GLU A 30 -9.77 6.46 20.00
C GLU A 30 -9.41 5.79 18.68
N ARG A 31 -9.09 6.58 17.65
CA ARG A 31 -8.68 6.04 16.35
C ARG A 31 -7.32 5.35 16.42
N LEU A 32 -6.34 5.90 17.15
CA LEU A 32 -5.04 5.26 17.34
C LEU A 32 -5.17 3.95 18.13
N GLU A 33 -6.01 3.93 19.16
CA GLU A 33 -6.36 2.72 19.91
C GLU A 33 -7.07 1.69 19.04
N ASN A 34 -7.97 2.11 18.14
CA ASN A 34 -8.59 1.24 17.15
C ASN A 34 -7.53 0.55 16.28
N ILE A 35 -6.52 1.29 15.79
CA ILE A 35 -5.43 0.73 14.99
C ILE A 35 -4.61 -0.27 15.82
N ILE A 36 -4.32 0.03 17.08
CA ILE A 36 -3.52 -0.85 17.96
C ILE A 36 -4.25 -2.15 18.29
N ASN A 37 -5.56 -2.07 18.56
CA ASN A 37 -6.33 -3.16 19.16
C ASN A 37 -7.04 -4.06 18.13
N ASN A 38 -6.99 -3.72 16.85
CA ASN A 38 -7.61 -4.53 15.78
C ASN A 38 -6.59 -5.28 14.94
N GLU A 39 -7.00 -6.45 14.47
CA GLU A 39 -6.27 -7.15 13.41
C GLU A 39 -6.41 -6.42 12.08
N PHE A 40 -5.33 -6.41 11.31
CA PHE A 40 -5.30 -5.71 10.04
C PHE A 40 -5.92 -6.62 8.99
N GLU A 41 -6.98 -6.14 8.35
CA GLU A 41 -7.64 -6.87 7.28
C GLU A 41 -6.71 -7.04 6.09
N ARG A 42 -6.90 -8.09 5.28
CA ARG A 42 -6.08 -8.34 4.10
C ARG A 42 -6.97 -8.68 2.92
N ILE A 43 -6.96 -7.82 1.92
CA ILE A 43 -7.70 -8.01 0.68
C ILE A 43 -6.79 -7.83 -0.53
N THR A 44 -7.19 -8.41 -1.66
CA THR A 44 -6.56 -8.09 -2.94
C THR A 44 -7.12 -6.79 -3.51
N TYR A 45 -6.39 -6.13 -4.39
CA TYR A 45 -6.86 -4.99 -5.17
C TYR A 45 -8.14 -5.34 -5.94
N THR A 46 -8.19 -6.52 -6.57
CA THR A 46 -9.40 -7.00 -7.24
C THR A 46 -10.59 -7.04 -6.28
N LYS A 47 -10.38 -7.54 -5.05
CA LYS A 47 -11.42 -7.55 -4.04
C LYS A 47 -11.82 -6.14 -3.59
N ALA A 48 -10.86 -5.22 -3.47
CA ALA A 48 -11.14 -3.82 -3.17
C ALA A 48 -12.05 -3.19 -4.25
N ILE A 49 -11.75 -3.41 -5.53
CA ILE A 49 -12.60 -2.94 -6.65
C ILE A 49 -14.00 -3.55 -6.56
N GLU A 50 -14.13 -4.86 -6.31
CA GLU A 50 -15.44 -5.51 -6.13
C GLU A 50 -16.27 -4.88 -5.00
N LEU A 51 -15.62 -4.55 -3.88
CA LEU A 51 -16.28 -3.98 -2.70
C LEU A 51 -16.68 -2.50 -2.90
N LEU A 52 -15.90 -1.76 -3.69
CA LEU A 52 -16.13 -0.34 -3.96
C LEU A 52 -17.15 -0.13 -5.09
N THR A 53 -17.23 -1.06 -6.06
CA THR A 53 -18.08 -0.94 -7.25
C THR A 53 -19.56 -0.66 -6.93
N PRO A 54 -20.21 -1.31 -5.94
CA PRO A 54 -21.59 -0.99 -5.54
C PRO A 54 -21.80 0.44 -5.03
N HIS A 55 -20.72 1.12 -4.64
CA HIS A 55 -20.73 2.47 -4.08
C HIS A 55 -20.12 3.52 -5.02
N LYS A 56 -19.80 3.15 -6.27
CA LYS A 56 -19.04 4.00 -7.20
C LYS A 56 -19.63 5.40 -7.42
N GLU A 57 -20.95 5.55 -7.33
CA GLU A 57 -21.66 6.83 -7.49
C GLU A 57 -21.39 7.82 -6.34
N GLN A 58 -20.79 7.37 -5.24
CA GLN A 58 -20.42 8.21 -4.10
C GLN A 58 -19.02 8.84 -4.25
N PHE A 59 -18.26 8.41 -5.26
CA PHE A 59 -16.86 8.81 -5.44
C PHE A 59 -16.73 9.79 -6.59
N LYS A 60 -15.77 10.71 -6.46
CA LYS A 60 -15.39 11.63 -7.53
C LYS A 60 -14.56 10.92 -8.59
N TYR A 61 -13.72 9.97 -8.19
CA TYR A 61 -12.82 9.23 -9.05
C TYR A 61 -13.43 7.87 -9.42
N PRO A 62 -13.12 7.35 -10.63
CA PRO A 62 -13.68 6.09 -11.08
C PRO A 62 -13.15 4.92 -10.25
N VAL A 63 -14.04 3.95 -9.99
CA VAL A 63 -13.70 2.66 -9.40
C VAL A 63 -13.69 1.63 -10.52
N GLU A 64 -12.51 1.41 -11.11
CA GLU A 64 -12.32 0.48 -12.22
C GLU A 64 -11.01 -0.29 -12.08
N TRP A 65 -11.01 -1.55 -12.51
CA TRP A 65 -9.82 -2.38 -12.47
C TRP A 65 -8.76 -1.87 -13.45
N GLY A 66 -7.53 -1.69 -12.98
CA GLY A 66 -6.45 -1.07 -13.76
C GLY A 66 -6.32 0.43 -13.54
N ILE A 67 -7.10 1.03 -12.65
CA ILE A 67 -6.92 2.40 -12.15
C ILE A 67 -6.54 2.35 -10.68
N GLY A 68 -5.56 3.16 -10.27
CA GLY A 68 -5.12 3.24 -8.88
C GLY A 68 -6.24 3.70 -7.95
N LEU A 69 -6.28 3.13 -6.74
CA LEU A 69 -7.18 3.62 -5.69
C LEU A 69 -6.83 5.08 -5.36
N GLN A 70 -7.86 5.83 -4.95
CA GLN A 70 -7.70 7.20 -4.49
C GLN A 70 -8.01 7.24 -3.00
N THR A 71 -7.57 8.28 -2.30
CA THR A 71 -7.77 8.41 -0.86
C THR A 71 -9.24 8.25 -0.43
N GLU A 72 -10.21 8.69 -1.23
CA GLU A 72 -11.63 8.48 -0.92
C GLU A 72 -12.04 7.00 -0.95
N HIS A 73 -11.47 6.22 -1.87
CA HIS A 73 -11.67 4.77 -1.97
C HIS A 73 -11.03 4.06 -0.77
N GLU A 74 -9.79 4.41 -0.44
CA GLU A 74 -9.03 3.84 0.66
C GLU A 74 -9.69 4.09 2.02
N ARG A 75 -10.15 5.33 2.23
CA ARG A 75 -10.90 5.72 3.41
C ARG A 75 -12.24 5.02 3.47
N PHE A 76 -12.93 4.83 2.35
CA PHE A 76 -14.19 4.08 2.34
C PHE A 76 -13.99 2.62 2.78
N LEU A 77 -12.94 1.94 2.30
CA LEU A 77 -12.59 0.59 2.73
C LEU A 77 -12.35 0.53 4.25
N THR A 78 -11.56 1.46 4.78
CA THR A 78 -11.13 1.45 6.19
C THR A 78 -12.19 1.98 7.15
N GLU A 79 -13.04 2.93 6.75
CA GLU A 79 -14.01 3.62 7.64
C GLU A 79 -15.44 3.10 7.49
N LYS A 80 -15.84 2.62 6.31
CA LYS A 80 -17.23 2.19 6.04
C LYS A 80 -17.36 0.68 5.96
N ILE A 81 -16.46 0.01 5.25
CA ILE A 81 -16.53 -1.44 5.03
C ILE A 81 -15.97 -2.19 6.24
N TYR A 82 -14.70 -1.96 6.56
CA TYR A 82 -14.00 -2.77 7.56
C TYR A 82 -13.92 -2.14 8.95
N LYS A 83 -13.96 -0.80 9.05
CA LYS A 83 -13.85 -0.06 10.33
C LYS A 83 -12.57 -0.38 11.12
N LYS A 84 -11.50 -0.71 10.40
CA LYS A 84 -10.18 -1.10 10.91
C LYS A 84 -9.13 -0.94 9.80
N PRO A 85 -7.82 -1.01 10.10
CA PRO A 85 -6.76 -0.99 9.09
C PRO A 85 -6.89 -2.12 8.06
N VAL A 86 -6.52 -1.82 6.81
CA VAL A 86 -6.64 -2.77 5.69
C VAL A 86 -5.34 -2.80 4.90
N PHE A 87 -4.77 -3.98 4.70
CA PHE A 87 -3.78 -4.22 3.66
C PHE A 87 -4.47 -4.53 2.35
N VAL A 88 -4.12 -3.80 1.30
CA VAL A 88 -4.52 -4.09 -0.08
C VAL A 88 -3.31 -4.64 -0.82
N THR A 89 -3.42 -5.80 -1.46
CA THR A 89 -2.31 -6.48 -2.14
C THR A 89 -2.63 -6.83 -3.59
N GLY A 90 -1.61 -7.16 -4.40
CA GLY A 90 -1.85 -7.69 -5.75
C GLY A 90 -2.35 -6.62 -6.72
N TYR A 91 -1.72 -5.45 -6.72
CA TYR A 91 -2.06 -4.35 -7.62
C TYR A 91 -1.76 -4.68 -9.10
N PRO A 92 -2.45 -4.04 -10.07
CA PRO A 92 -2.19 -4.24 -11.49
C PRO A 92 -0.76 -3.90 -11.88
N ALA A 93 -0.15 -4.74 -12.73
CA ALA A 93 1.23 -4.54 -13.19
C ALA A 93 1.40 -3.26 -14.03
N GLY A 94 0.37 -2.87 -14.79
CA GLY A 94 0.41 -1.72 -15.69
C GLY A 94 0.40 -0.36 -15.00
N THR A 95 0.04 -0.29 -13.72
CA THR A 95 -0.06 0.96 -12.95
C THR A 95 1.00 1.08 -11.87
N THR A 96 1.98 0.17 -11.83
CA THR A 96 2.94 0.05 -10.74
C THR A 96 4.38 0.10 -11.24
N ALA A 97 5.32 0.28 -10.31
CA ALA A 97 6.73 0.44 -10.66
C ALA A 97 7.35 -0.85 -11.24
N PHE A 98 8.29 -0.68 -12.17
CA PHE A 98 8.95 -1.77 -12.88
C PHE A 98 9.63 -2.80 -11.95
N TYR A 99 10.12 -2.36 -10.79
CA TYR A 99 10.85 -3.22 -9.84
C TYR A 99 9.94 -4.15 -9.01
N MET A 100 8.62 -4.00 -9.06
CA MET A 100 7.71 -4.85 -8.28
C MET A 100 7.60 -6.24 -8.92
N ARG A 101 7.69 -7.31 -8.12
CA ARG A 101 7.67 -8.69 -8.63
C ARG A 101 6.36 -9.00 -9.36
N LEU A 102 6.45 -9.53 -10.57
CA LEU A 102 5.28 -10.00 -11.33
C LEU A 102 4.74 -11.31 -10.72
N ASN A 103 3.44 -11.35 -10.45
CA ASN A 103 2.76 -12.54 -9.94
C ASN A 103 2.56 -13.58 -11.05
N GLU A 104 2.20 -14.81 -10.65
CA GLU A 104 1.98 -15.94 -11.58
C GLU A 104 0.78 -15.72 -12.51
N ASP A 105 -0.14 -14.82 -12.16
CA ASP A 105 -1.27 -14.45 -13.02
C ASP A 105 -0.89 -13.53 -14.20
N GLU A 106 0.37 -13.06 -14.23
CA GLU A 106 0.95 -12.10 -15.19
C GLU A 106 0.20 -10.77 -15.32
N LYS A 107 -0.76 -10.51 -14.43
CA LYS A 107 -1.63 -9.33 -14.43
C LYS A 107 -1.36 -8.42 -13.25
N THR A 108 -0.93 -9.00 -12.13
CA THR A 108 -0.69 -8.28 -10.89
C THR A 108 0.76 -8.36 -10.45
N VAL A 109 1.14 -7.48 -9.54
CA VAL A 109 2.45 -7.49 -8.89
C VAL A 109 2.30 -7.75 -7.39
N ALA A 110 3.35 -8.27 -6.77
CA ALA A 110 3.45 -8.50 -5.33
C ALA A 110 3.65 -7.18 -4.57
N ALA A 111 2.77 -6.21 -4.80
CA ALA A 111 2.67 -4.94 -4.09
C ALA A 111 1.69 -5.05 -2.92
N MET A 112 1.87 -4.20 -1.92
CA MET A 112 0.95 -4.01 -0.82
C MET A 112 0.93 -2.57 -0.36
N ASP A 113 -0.26 -2.10 0.02
CA ASP A 113 -0.46 -0.83 0.70
C ASP A 113 -1.15 -1.07 2.04
N LEU A 114 -0.71 -0.39 3.09
CA LEU A 114 -1.40 -0.33 4.38
C LEU A 114 -2.23 0.94 4.45
N LEU A 115 -3.55 0.74 4.49
CA LEU A 115 -4.54 1.79 4.63
C LEU A 115 -5.00 1.88 6.08
N VAL A 116 -5.12 3.10 6.60
CA VAL A 116 -5.67 3.37 7.94
C VAL A 116 -6.84 4.36 7.88
N PRO A 117 -7.82 4.24 8.80
CA PRO A 117 -8.91 5.21 8.92
C PRO A 117 -8.41 6.65 9.06
N GLY A 118 -9.14 7.62 8.50
CA GLY A 118 -8.84 9.05 8.56
C GLY A 118 -7.85 9.54 7.50
N VAL A 119 -6.81 8.76 7.20
CA VAL A 119 -5.71 9.19 6.31
C VAL A 119 -5.74 8.50 4.95
N GLY A 120 -5.98 7.19 4.89
CA GLY A 120 -5.73 6.37 3.70
C GLY A 120 -4.38 5.64 3.80
N GLU A 121 -3.63 5.57 2.71
CA GLU A 121 -2.31 4.92 2.67
C GLU A 121 -1.28 5.57 3.63
N ILE A 122 -0.58 4.73 4.41
CA ILE A 122 0.57 5.14 5.24
C ILE A 122 1.84 4.29 5.02
N ILE A 123 1.73 3.15 4.33
CA ILE A 123 2.87 2.34 3.91
C ILE A 123 2.58 1.76 2.53
N GLY A 124 3.47 2.00 1.57
CA GLY A 124 3.54 1.27 0.32
C GLY A 124 4.77 0.35 0.29
N GLY A 125 4.60 -0.85 -0.25
CA GLY A 125 5.67 -1.85 -0.31
C GLY A 125 5.48 -2.87 -1.41
N SER A 126 6.55 -3.61 -1.74
CA SER A 126 6.43 -4.76 -2.64
C SER A 126 7.54 -5.77 -2.40
N GLN A 127 7.30 -7.02 -2.77
CA GLN A 127 8.40 -7.90 -3.14
C GLN A 127 9.08 -7.30 -4.39
N ARG A 128 10.41 -7.29 -4.38
CA ARG A 128 11.19 -6.78 -5.52
C ARG A 128 11.37 -7.92 -6.51
N GLU A 129 11.27 -7.61 -7.80
CA GLU A 129 11.53 -8.59 -8.85
C GLU A 129 12.98 -9.04 -8.78
N GLU A 130 13.15 -10.29 -8.37
CA GLU A 130 14.44 -10.93 -8.16
C GLU A 130 14.94 -11.64 -9.41
N ARG A 131 14.06 -11.95 -10.37
CA ARG A 131 14.43 -12.66 -11.60
C ARG A 131 14.97 -11.66 -12.61
N TYR A 132 16.24 -11.84 -12.99
CA TYR A 132 16.96 -10.94 -13.89
C TYR A 132 16.22 -10.71 -15.21
N ASP A 133 15.83 -11.79 -15.90
CA ASP A 133 15.22 -11.70 -17.23
C ASP A 133 13.86 -10.99 -17.19
N VAL A 134 13.05 -11.26 -16.16
CA VAL A 134 11.75 -10.61 -15.97
C VAL A 134 11.94 -9.11 -15.68
N LEU A 135 12.87 -8.75 -14.80
CA LEU A 135 13.15 -7.34 -14.49
C LEU A 135 13.64 -6.58 -15.72
N LYS A 136 14.55 -7.18 -16.48
CA LYS A 136 15.07 -6.62 -17.74
C LYS A 136 13.94 -6.43 -18.75
N GLU A 137 13.09 -7.43 -18.95
CA GLU A 137 11.94 -7.31 -19.86
C GLU A 137 10.99 -6.17 -19.45
N LYS A 138 10.74 -5.99 -18.14
CA LYS A 138 9.92 -4.88 -17.65
C LYS A 138 10.53 -3.50 -17.94
N ILE A 139 11.85 -3.35 -17.79
CA ILE A 139 12.57 -2.11 -18.17
C ILE A 139 12.35 -1.80 -19.65
N HIS A 140 12.54 -2.80 -20.53
CA HIS A 140 12.33 -2.64 -21.97
C HIS A 140 10.88 -2.31 -22.34
N LYS A 141 9.90 -3.02 -21.76
CA LYS A 141 8.47 -2.79 -22.02
C LYS A 141 8.00 -1.39 -21.64
N LEU A 142 8.64 -0.78 -20.65
CA LEU A 142 8.32 0.58 -20.20
C LEU A 142 9.13 1.66 -20.93
N GLY A 143 9.91 1.29 -21.96
CA GLY A 143 10.72 2.24 -22.74
C GLY A 143 11.89 2.84 -21.95
N MET A 144 12.31 2.19 -20.86
CA MET A 144 13.40 2.61 -20.00
C MET A 144 14.73 2.12 -20.59
N LYS A 145 15.80 2.90 -20.48
CA LYS A 145 17.11 2.52 -21.02
C LYS A 145 17.82 1.57 -20.08
N GLU A 146 18.18 0.38 -20.57
CA GLU A 146 18.85 -0.64 -19.74
C GLU A 146 20.17 -0.14 -19.14
N GLU A 147 20.92 0.68 -19.88
CA GLU A 147 22.21 1.24 -19.41
C GLU A 147 22.08 2.02 -18.10
N ASP A 148 20.97 2.76 -17.92
CA ASP A 148 20.70 3.56 -16.72
C ASP A 148 20.46 2.66 -15.48
N TYR A 149 20.09 1.40 -15.70
CA TYR A 149 19.75 0.42 -14.67
C TYR A 149 20.74 -0.74 -14.58
N ALA A 150 21.85 -0.70 -15.32
CA ALA A 150 22.85 -1.78 -15.34
C ALA A 150 23.33 -2.16 -13.93
N TRP A 151 23.63 -1.16 -13.09
CA TRP A 151 24.03 -1.36 -11.69
C TRP A 151 22.92 -1.99 -10.81
N TYR A 152 21.65 -1.75 -11.14
CA TYR A 152 20.50 -2.28 -10.42
C TYR A 152 20.18 -3.72 -10.84
N LEU A 153 20.35 -4.02 -12.13
CA LEU A 153 20.27 -5.37 -12.69
C LEU A 153 21.40 -6.25 -12.15
N ASP A 154 22.59 -5.69 -11.93
CA ASP A 154 23.72 -6.37 -11.31
C ASP A 154 23.39 -7.00 -9.94
N THR A 155 22.44 -6.43 -9.18
CA THR A 155 22.06 -6.99 -7.88
C THR A 155 21.26 -8.30 -8.00
N ARG A 156 20.90 -8.72 -9.23
CA ARG A 156 20.22 -9.99 -9.53
C ARG A 156 21.19 -11.02 -10.11
N ILE A 157 22.46 -10.66 -10.26
CA ILE A 157 23.51 -11.53 -10.76
C ILE A 157 24.42 -11.91 -9.57
N LEU A 158 24.63 -13.20 -9.37
CA LEU A 158 25.71 -13.66 -8.50
C LEU A 158 27.04 -13.44 -9.21
N LYS A 159 27.67 -12.29 -9.00
CA LYS A 159 29.08 -12.13 -9.36
C LYS A 159 29.88 -13.03 -8.43
N LYS A 160 30.29 -14.21 -8.92
CA LYS A 160 31.35 -14.99 -8.25
C LYS A 160 32.54 -14.03 -8.13
N LYS A 161 32.84 -13.58 -6.92
CA LYS A 161 34.13 -12.95 -6.64
C LYS A 161 35.18 -14.01 -6.96
N LEU A 162 35.96 -13.78 -8.02
CA LEU A 162 37.23 -14.46 -8.26
C LEU A 162 38.19 -14.11 -7.13
#